data_AF-A0A2H9NAB5-F1
#
_entry.id   AF-A0A2H9NAB5-F1
#
_cell.length_a   1.000
_cell.length_b   1.000
_cell.length_c   1.000
_cell.angle_alpha   90.00
_cell.angle_beta   90.00
_cell.angle_gamma   90.00
#
_symmetry.space_group_name_H-M   'P 1'
#
loop_
_entity.id
_entity.type
_entity.pdbx_description
1 polymer ?
#
loop_
_entity_poly.entity_id
_entity_poly.type
_entity_poly.pdbx_seq_one_letter_code
_entity_poly.pdbx_strand_id
1 'polypeptide(L)'
;LYRMTVDRNLINGLNELVPDEFSKSVIKTLSVIAWKQGITQSEVVRIRGNKSYAHIEQLIQLGFINAEPYGRTAKLNLANKFFEYFDINKGEEKFIFKQFNE
;
A
#
# COMPACT_ATOMS: atom_id res chain seq x y z
N LEU A 1 -17.10 -2.57 -13.19
CA LEU A 1 -16.56 -3.39 -12.07
C LEU A 1 -15.05 -3.56 -12.30
N TYR A 2 -14.21 -2.63 -11.85
CA TYR A 2 -12.75 -2.72 -12.04
C TYR A 2 -12.16 -3.59 -10.93
N ARG A 3 -11.99 -4.89 -11.19
CA ARG A 3 -11.32 -5.82 -10.28
C ARG A 3 -9.82 -5.66 -10.52
N MET A 4 -9.21 -4.65 -9.90
CA MET A 4 -7.76 -4.47 -9.90
C MET A 4 -7.13 -5.60 -9.11
N THR A 5 -6.71 -6.64 -9.81
CA THR A 5 -5.79 -7.64 -9.26
C THR A 5 -4.45 -6.93 -9.16
N VAL A 6 -4.11 -6.46 -7.97
CA VAL A 6 -2.74 -6.02 -7.67
C VAL A 6 -1.80 -7.11 -8.18
N ASP A 7 -0.81 -6.70 -8.97
CA ASP A 7 0.05 -7.63 -9.71
C ASP A 7 0.67 -8.68 -8.76
N ARG A 8 0.67 -9.95 -9.19
CA ARG A 8 1.18 -11.05 -8.35
C ARG A 8 2.68 -10.94 -8.12
N ASN A 9 3.43 -10.46 -9.11
CA ASN A 9 4.88 -10.29 -8.97
C ASN A 9 5.19 -9.22 -7.93
N LEU A 10 4.39 -8.16 -7.90
CA LEU A 10 4.53 -7.13 -6.89
C LEU A 10 4.25 -7.65 -5.47
N ILE A 11 3.18 -8.43 -5.32
CA ILE A 11 2.84 -9.03 -4.03
C ILE A 11 3.94 -10.00 -3.59
N ASN A 12 4.56 -10.71 -4.53
CA ASN A 12 5.66 -11.63 -4.23
C ASN A 12 6.92 -10.88 -3.77
N GLY A 13 7.37 -9.86 -4.50
CA GLY A 13 8.52 -9.05 -4.10
C GLY A 13 8.31 -8.37 -2.74
N LEU A 14 7.10 -7.90 -2.46
CA LEU A 14 6.78 -7.37 -1.13
C LEU A 14 6.70 -8.46 -0.05
N ASN A 15 6.20 -9.66 -0.36
CA ASN A 15 6.18 -10.77 0.62
C ASN A 15 7.60 -11.24 0.99
N GLU A 16 8.58 -11.17 0.08
CA GLU A 16 9.96 -11.55 0.38
C GLU A 16 10.66 -10.54 1.29
N LEU A 17 10.23 -9.27 1.22
CA LEU A 17 10.83 -8.18 1.98
C LEU A 17 10.13 -7.94 3.32
N VAL A 18 8.87 -8.36 3.49
CA VAL A 18 8.05 -8.13 4.67
C VAL A 18 8.14 -9.29 5.66
N PRO A 19 8.21 -9.06 6.99
CA PRO A 19 8.27 -10.15 7.96
C PRO A 19 6.94 -10.91 7.97
N ASP A 20 6.95 -12.14 8.49
CA ASP A 20 5.77 -12.99 8.68
C ASP A 20 4.64 -12.31 9.50
N GLU A 21 4.95 -11.19 10.16
CA GLU A 21 4.02 -10.33 10.90
C GLU A 21 2.88 -9.72 10.05
N PHE A 22 3.04 -9.62 8.72
CA PHE A 22 1.98 -9.13 7.86
C PHE A 22 1.23 -10.24 7.14
N SER A 23 -0.09 -10.27 7.34
CA SER A 23 -0.95 -11.09 6.51
C SER A 23 -0.86 -10.64 5.03
N LYS A 24 -0.89 -11.61 4.10
CA LYS A 24 -1.03 -11.39 2.65
C LYS A 24 -2.15 -10.39 2.29
N SER A 25 -3.17 -10.27 3.13
CA SER A 25 -4.27 -9.31 2.94
C SER A 25 -3.88 -7.86 3.25
N VAL A 26 -3.00 -7.64 4.24
CA VAL A 26 -2.46 -6.33 4.62
C VAL A 26 -1.44 -5.87 3.57
N ILE A 27 -0.55 -6.77 3.15
CA ILE A 27 0.46 -6.50 2.10
C ILE A 27 -0.22 -6.03 0.83
N LYS A 28 -1.27 -6.72 0.38
CA LYS A 28 -2.06 -6.28 -0.79
C LYS A 28 -2.69 -4.89 -0.61
N THR A 29 -3.10 -4.52 0.60
CA THR A 29 -3.61 -3.16 0.85
C THR A 29 -2.49 -2.14 0.76
N LEU A 30 -1.31 -2.43 1.34
CA LEU A 30 -0.12 -1.60 1.22
C LEU A 30 0.30 -1.42 -0.24
N SER A 31 0.31 -2.50 -1.03
CA SER A 31 0.61 -2.44 -2.47
C SER A 31 -0.33 -1.51 -3.24
N VAL A 32 -1.63 -1.49 -2.92
CA VAL A 32 -2.59 -0.57 -3.57
C VAL A 32 -2.23 0.88 -3.25
N ILE A 33 -1.93 1.17 -1.98
CA ILE A 33 -1.58 2.53 -1.53
C ILE A 33 -0.28 2.97 -2.20
N ALA A 34 0.72 2.10 -2.22
CA ALA A 34 2.04 2.36 -2.79
C ALA A 34 1.97 2.57 -4.31
N TRP A 35 1.15 1.78 -5.02
CA TRP A 35 1.00 1.90 -6.46
C TRP A 35 0.22 3.16 -6.87
N LYS A 36 -0.87 3.48 -6.16
CA LYS A 36 -1.72 4.63 -6.53
C LYS A 36 -1.12 5.97 -6.11
N GLN A 37 -0.42 6.01 -4.98
CA GLN A 37 0.14 7.20 -4.32
C GLN A 37 -0.83 8.37 -4.12
N GLY A 38 -0.98 8.84 -2.88
CA GLY A 38 -1.91 9.93 -2.58
C GLY A 38 -3.37 9.58 -2.82
N ILE A 39 -3.71 8.30 -2.64
CA ILE A 39 -5.07 7.76 -2.70
C ILE A 39 -5.82 8.06 -1.41
N THR A 40 -7.13 8.27 -1.49
CA THR A 40 -7.95 8.43 -0.27
C THR A 40 -8.32 7.09 0.34
N GLN A 41 -8.51 7.06 1.66
CA GLN A 41 -8.98 5.88 2.38
C GLN A 41 -10.28 5.33 1.79
N SER A 42 -11.21 6.22 1.41
CA SER A 42 -12.47 5.83 0.75
C SER A 42 -12.24 5.10 -0.59
N GLU A 43 -11.26 5.53 -1.38
CA GLU A 43 -10.92 4.86 -2.64
C GLU A 43 -10.26 3.50 -2.39
N VAL A 44 -9.38 3.38 -1.40
CA VAL A 44 -8.79 2.09 -1.01
C VAL A 44 -9.89 1.11 -0.58
N VAL A 45 -10.85 1.57 0.21
CA VAL A 45 -12.00 0.79 0.66
C VAL A 45 -12.87 0.37 -0.52
N ARG A 46 -13.06 1.24 -1.51
CA ARG A 46 -13.80 0.91 -2.74
C ARG A 46 -13.10 -0.19 -3.56
N ILE A 47 -11.77 -0.22 -3.56
CA ILE A 47 -10.96 -1.21 -4.31
C ILE A 47 -10.86 -2.55 -3.56
N ARG A 48 -10.58 -2.51 -2.25
CA ARG A 48 -10.25 -3.69 -1.42
C ARG A 48 -11.43 -4.24 -0.62
N GLY A 49 -12.51 -3.48 -0.47
CA GLY A 49 -13.65 -3.78 0.39
C GLY A 49 -13.43 -3.38 1.85
N ASN A 50 -14.46 -3.54 2.68
CA ASN A 50 -14.53 -3.01 4.05
C ASN A 50 -13.40 -3.46 4.99
N LYS A 51 -12.80 -4.64 4.77
CA LYS A 51 -11.67 -5.12 5.60
C LYS A 51 -10.42 -4.23 5.53
N SER A 52 -10.34 -3.38 4.52
CA SER A 52 -9.21 -2.46 4.37
C SER A 52 -9.10 -1.41 5.48
N TYR A 53 -10.20 -1.05 6.18
CA TYR A 53 -10.12 -0.13 7.32
C TYR A 53 -9.15 -0.64 8.40
N ALA A 54 -9.31 -1.89 8.81
CA ALA A 54 -8.43 -2.53 9.79
C ALA A 54 -6.98 -2.62 9.30
N HIS A 55 -6.78 -2.95 8.01
CA HIS A 55 -5.43 -3.02 7.46
C HIS A 55 -4.75 -1.64 7.39
N ILE A 56 -5.50 -0.59 7.08
CA ILE A 56 -5.00 0.79 7.02
C ILE A 56 -4.59 1.23 8.42
N GLU A 57 -5.43 0.96 9.43
CA GLU A 57 -5.09 1.25 10.82
C GLU A 57 -3.81 0.53 11.27
N GLN A 58 -3.70 -0.77 10.97
CA GLN A 58 -2.50 -1.55 11.26
C GLN A 58 -1.26 -0.97 10.54
N LEU A 59 -1.37 -0.58 9.28
CA LEU A 59 -0.26 0.01 8.51
C LEU A 59 0.18 1.37 9.05
N ILE A 60 -0.75 2.16 9.59
CA ILE A 60 -0.46 3.44 10.26
C ILE A 60 0.27 3.17 11.57
N GLN A 61 -0.23 2.25 12.39
CA GLN A 61 0.39 1.87 13.68
C GLN A 61 1.82 1.34 13.48
N LEU A 62 2.04 0.56 12.43
CA LEU A 62 3.37 0.04 12.08
C LEU A 62 4.27 1.10 11.42
N GLY A 63 3.73 2.28 11.09
CA GLY A 63 4.47 3.41 10.53
C GLY A 63 4.83 3.28 9.06
N PHE A 64 4.19 2.39 8.31
CA PHE A 64 4.44 2.21 6.86
C PHE A 64 3.67 3.22 6.00
N ILE A 65 2.54 3.72 6.50
CA ILE A 65 1.74 4.75 5.84
C ILE A 65 1.38 5.86 6.82
N ASN A 66 1.19 7.05 6.27
CA ASN A 66 0.65 8.21 6.97
C ASN A 66 -0.74 8.53 6.43
N ALA A 67 -1.62 8.97 7.31
CA ALA A 67 -2.96 9.44 6.99
C ALA A 67 -3.07 10.93 7.30
N GLU A 68 -3.42 11.72 6.29
CA GLU A 68 -3.62 13.17 6.42
C GLU A 68 -5.10 13.51 6.20
N PRO A 69 -5.68 14.43 6.99
CA PRO A 69 -7.08 14.81 6.81
C PRO A 69 -7.30 15.45 5.44
N TYR A 70 -8.28 14.94 4.69
CA TYR A 70 -8.60 15.41 3.34
C TYR A 70 -10.12 15.46 3.13
N GLY A 71 -10.73 16.60 3.46
CA GLY A 71 -12.17 16.78 3.41
C GLY A 71 -12.90 15.86 4.38
N ARG A 72 -13.75 14.95 3.87
CA ARG A 72 -14.52 13.98 4.66
C ARG A 72 -13.83 12.61 4.83
N THR A 73 -12.61 12.47 4.33
CA THR A 73 -11.83 11.22 4.36
C THR A 73 -10.37 11.52 4.66
N ALA A 74 -9.53 10.49 4.79
CA ALA A 74 -8.09 10.64 4.91
C ALA A 74 -7.40 10.40 3.56
N LYS A 75 -6.36 11.17 3.27
CA LYS A 75 -5.42 10.89 2.19
C LYS A 75 -4.29 10.03 2.75
N LEU A 76 -3.98 8.94 2.05
CA LEU A 76 -2.99 7.96 2.47
C LEU A 76 -1.72 8.11 1.63
N ASN A 77 -0.59 8.26 2.31
CA ASN A 77 0.74 8.40 1.73
C ASN A 77 1.70 7.38 2.34
N LEU A 78 2.73 6.99 1.59
CA LEU A 78 3.80 6.14 2.12
C LEU A 78 4.64 6.93 3.13
N ALA A 79 4.96 6.30 4.26
CA ALA A 79 5.82 6.87 5.28
C ALA A 79 7.30 6.58 4.98
N ASN A 80 8.23 7.30 5.61
CA ASN A 80 9.68 7.10 5.43
C ASN A 80 10.10 5.66 5.71
N LYS A 81 9.53 5.06 6.77
CA LYS A 81 9.81 3.69 7.17
C LYS A 81 9.57 2.69 6.04
N PHE A 82 8.57 2.91 5.17
CA PHE A 82 8.37 2.05 4.00
C PHE A 82 9.63 2.04 3.12
N PHE A 83 10.12 3.22 2.74
CA PHE A 83 11.28 3.37 1.89
C PHE A 83 12.54 2.77 2.51
N GLU A 84 12.76 3.03 3.81
CA GLU A 84 13.90 2.46 4.55
C GLU A 84 13.79 0.93 4.68
N TYR A 85 12.59 0.42 4.89
CA TYR A 85 12.36 -1.01 5.10
C TYR A 85 12.50 -1.83 3.81
N PHE A 86 12.06 -1.28 2.69
CA PHE A 86 12.14 -1.95 1.38
C PHE A 86 13.40 -1.60 0.59
N ASP A 87 14.30 -0.78 1.14
CA ASP A 87 15.47 -0.23 0.46
C ASP A 87 15.11 0.47 -0.88
N ILE A 88 14.00 1.23 -0.86
CA ILE A 88 13.48 1.94 -2.02
C ILE A 88 13.76 3.43 -1.86
N ASN A 89 14.34 4.06 -2.88
CA ASN A 89 14.46 5.52 -2.91
C ASN A 89 13.10 6.18 -3.16
N LYS A 90 12.81 7.25 -2.43
CA LYS A 90 11.65 8.10 -2.71
C LYS A 90 11.73 8.67 -4.13
N GLY A 91 10.69 8.42 -4.92
CA GLY A 91 10.59 8.72 -6.35
C GLY A 91 10.74 7.50 -7.26
N GLU A 92 11.45 6.44 -6.84
CA GLU A 92 11.68 5.24 -7.64
C GLU A 92 10.59 4.18 -7.47
N GLU A 93 9.71 4.36 -6.50
CA GLU A 93 8.63 3.41 -6.23
C GLU A 93 7.75 3.18 -7.47
N LYS A 94 7.43 4.23 -8.22
CA LYS A 94 6.66 4.10 -9.46
C LYS A 94 7.36 3.25 -10.51
N PHE A 95 8.69 3.28 -10.57
CA PHE A 95 9.48 2.47 -11.50
C PHE A 95 9.43 1.00 -11.10
N ILE A 96 9.63 0.70 -9.82
CA ILE A 96 9.51 -0.65 -9.26
C ILE A 96 8.13 -1.24 -9.59
N PHE A 97 7.06 -0.51 -9.28
CA PHE A 97 5.70 -0.97 -9.54
C PHE A 97 5.35 -1.09 -11.03
N LYS A 98 6.04 -0.35 -11.92
CA LYS A 98 5.85 -0.42 -13.37
C LYS A 98 6.57 -1.62 -13.99
N GLN A 99 7.77 -1.94 -13.51
CA GLN A 99 8.57 -3.07 -13.97
C GLN A 99 7.92 -4.43 -13.68
N PHE A 100 7.09 -4.53 -12.65
CA PHE A 100 6.35 -5.76 -12.34
C PHE A 100 5.13 -6.02 -13.24
N ASN A 101 4.80 -5.10 -14.16
CA ASN A 101 3.60 -5.17 -15.00
C ASN A 101 3.92 -5.35 -16.51
N GLU A 102 5.19 -5.60 -16.84
CA GLU A 102 5.67 -6.13 -18.13
C GLU A 102 6.04 -7.61 -17.97
#